data_AF-A0A7D7BVB3-F1
#
_entry.id   AF-A0A7D7BVB3-F1
#
_cell.length_a   1.000
_cell.length_b   1.000
_cell.length_c   1.000
_cell.angle_alpha   90.00
_cell.angle_beta   90.00
_cell.angle_gamma   90.00
#
_symmetry.space_group_name_H-M   'P 1'
#
loop_
_entity.id
_entity.type
_entity.pdbx_description
1 polymer ?
#
loop_
_entity_poly.entity_id
_entity_poly.type
_entity_poly.pdbx_seq_one_letter_code
_entity_poly.pdbx_strand_id
1 'polypeptide(L)'
;MQLQNGTLLQGGKYKIETVLGQGGFGITYLATQTLTDKKVAIKEFFFKEYCERDNVSGTVTVPTTSKKKFVEKFQKKFLKEAKISSDLNHKNIIRVLDVFQENDTSYYSMEYIIGKSLAQEINAKGKIDGKKFSKDMIMRPYAIQNDIKAGLKKYFGVVTDDELMDNLQLNNELYNINNLPLPETDPWITKDGVFFSYAPYEIASYAAGAPSIVIPISKVKNHVTSTAKTFFDE
;
A
#
# COMPACT_ATOMS: atom_id res chain seq x y z
N MET A 1 -1.84 -15.32 13.45
CA MET A 1 -1.35 -14.15 12.66
C MET A 1 -1.88 -12.81 13.19
N GLN A 2 -3.19 -12.67 13.41
CA GLN A 2 -3.80 -11.43 13.91
C GLN A 2 -3.96 -11.50 15.43
N LEU A 3 -4.05 -10.34 16.10
CA LEU A 3 -4.48 -10.29 17.51
C LEU A 3 -5.94 -10.74 17.64
N GLN A 4 -6.25 -11.38 18.77
CA GLN A 4 -7.59 -11.89 19.04
C GLN A 4 -8.52 -10.77 19.54
N ASN A 5 -9.82 -10.96 19.35
CA ASN A 5 -10.81 -10.10 20.00
C ASN A 5 -10.63 -10.15 21.52
N GLY A 6 -10.63 -8.98 22.17
CA GLY A 6 -10.41 -8.84 23.60
C GLY A 6 -8.94 -8.71 24.01
N THR A 7 -7.98 -8.86 23.10
CA THR A 7 -6.57 -8.58 23.41
C THR A 7 -6.43 -7.15 23.94
N LEU A 8 -5.75 -7.04 25.08
CA LEU A 8 -5.43 -5.77 25.72
C LEU A 8 -4.05 -5.32 25.28
N LEU A 9 -3.93 -4.03 24.97
CA LEU A 9 -2.66 -3.38 24.61
C LEU A 9 -2.40 -2.17 25.51
N GLN A 10 -1.14 -1.81 25.63
CA GLN A 10 -0.58 -0.67 26.35
C GLN A 10 -1.10 -0.62 27.79
N GLY A 11 -0.88 -1.71 28.54
CA GLY A 11 -1.34 -1.83 29.92
C GLY A 11 -2.86 -1.80 30.07
N GLY A 12 -3.60 -2.25 29.05
CA GLY A 12 -5.07 -2.27 29.06
C GLY A 12 -5.73 -0.97 28.62
N LYS A 13 -4.98 0.01 28.12
CA LYS A 13 -5.54 1.26 27.56
C LYS A 13 -6.41 0.99 26.33
N TYR A 14 -6.07 0.00 25.53
CA TYR A 14 -6.83 -0.39 24.34
C TYR A 14 -7.27 -1.84 24.41
N LYS A 15 -8.49 -2.12 23.98
CA LYS A 15 -9.03 -3.46 23.79
C LYS A 15 -9.35 -3.69 22.31
N ILE A 16 -8.68 -4.65 21.68
CA ILE A 16 -8.92 -5.05 20.29
C ILE A 16 -10.32 -5.64 20.15
N GLU A 17 -11.01 -5.31 19.07
CA GLU A 17 -12.35 -5.83 18.76
C GLU A 17 -12.37 -6.69 17.51
N THR A 18 -11.94 -6.12 16.38
CA THR A 18 -11.95 -6.83 15.10
C THR A 18 -10.89 -6.29 14.16
N VAL A 19 -10.56 -7.05 13.14
CA VAL A 19 -9.64 -6.64 12.07
C VAL A 19 -10.41 -5.82 11.05
N LEU A 20 -9.91 -4.61 10.77
CA LEU A 20 -10.44 -3.73 9.73
C LEU A 20 -9.80 -3.99 8.37
N GLY A 21 -8.53 -4.41 8.36
CA GLY A 21 -7.81 -4.77 7.14
C GLY A 21 -6.39 -5.23 7.41
N GLN A 22 -5.84 -5.99 6.48
CA GLN A 22 -4.45 -6.45 6.52
C GLN A 22 -3.80 -6.22 5.16
N GLY A 23 -2.73 -5.42 5.15
CA GLY A 23 -1.87 -5.22 3.99
C GLY A 23 -0.59 -6.03 4.09
N GLY A 24 0.36 -5.81 3.17
CA GLY A 24 1.66 -6.49 3.18
C GLY A 24 2.53 -6.12 4.40
N PHE A 25 2.37 -4.91 4.94
CA PHE A 25 3.29 -4.31 5.92
C PHE A 25 2.63 -4.01 7.28
N GLY A 26 1.35 -4.33 7.43
CA GLY A 26 0.66 -4.09 8.68
C GLY A 26 -0.76 -4.61 8.73
N ILE A 27 -1.27 -4.70 9.94
CA ILE A 27 -2.64 -5.07 10.27
C ILE A 27 -3.30 -3.87 10.95
N THR A 28 -4.53 -3.55 10.54
CA THR A 28 -5.32 -2.49 11.16
C THR A 28 -6.51 -3.11 11.88
N TYR A 29 -6.68 -2.73 13.14
CA TYR A 29 -7.72 -3.23 14.04
C TYR A 29 -8.65 -2.09 14.45
N LEU A 30 -9.92 -2.42 14.67
CA LEU A 30 -10.82 -1.62 15.49
C LEU A 30 -10.51 -1.96 16.94
N ALA A 31 -10.39 -0.94 17.77
CA ALA A 31 -10.22 -1.09 19.20
C ALA A 31 -11.08 -0.08 19.96
N THR A 32 -11.35 -0.38 21.23
CA THR A 32 -11.94 0.57 22.18
C THR A 32 -10.88 1.05 23.14
N GLN A 33 -10.75 2.37 23.30
CA GLN A 33 -9.97 2.96 24.39
C GLN A 33 -10.76 2.80 25.69
N THR A 34 -10.23 2.03 26.63
CA THR A 34 -11.00 1.48 27.77
C THR A 34 -11.47 2.53 28.77
N LEU A 35 -10.73 3.62 28.94
CA LEU A 35 -11.09 4.68 29.90
C LEU A 35 -12.12 5.68 29.36
N THR A 36 -12.28 5.77 28.04
CA THR A 36 -13.15 6.78 27.40
C THR A 36 -14.26 6.17 26.57
N ASP A 37 -14.28 4.84 26.43
CA ASP A 37 -15.15 4.07 25.54
C ASP A 37 -15.13 4.52 24.07
N LYS A 38 -14.12 5.31 23.68
CA LYS A 38 -13.98 5.80 22.31
C LYS A 38 -13.42 4.70 21.40
N LYS A 39 -14.01 4.59 20.21
CA LYS A 39 -13.48 3.77 19.13
C LYS A 39 -12.25 4.42 18.52
N VAL A 40 -11.22 3.61 18.30
CA VAL A 40 -9.97 3.99 17.64
C VAL A 40 -9.58 2.92 16.63
N ALA A 41 -8.83 3.31 15.61
CA ALA A 41 -8.15 2.35 14.76
C ALA A 41 -6.71 2.19 15.27
N ILE A 42 -6.23 0.95 15.40
CA ILE A 42 -4.85 0.64 15.77
C ILE A 42 -4.19 -0.04 14.58
N LYS A 43 -3.12 0.54 14.07
CA LYS A 43 -2.31 -0.08 13.03
C LYS A 43 -1.05 -0.66 13.68
N GLU A 44 -0.80 -1.92 13.37
CA GLU A 44 0.34 -2.70 13.82
C GLU A 44 1.30 -2.90 12.64
N PHE A 45 2.59 -2.77 12.88
CA PHE A 45 3.59 -3.24 11.93
C PHE A 45 3.63 -4.77 11.91
N PHE A 46 3.32 -5.35 10.75
CA PHE A 46 3.35 -6.80 10.57
C PHE A 46 3.67 -7.09 9.10
N PHE A 47 4.93 -7.41 8.82
CA PHE A 47 5.37 -7.68 7.46
C PHE A 47 5.04 -9.14 7.12
N LYS A 48 3.90 -9.35 6.45
CA LYS A 48 3.24 -10.66 6.29
C LYS A 48 4.16 -11.80 5.83
N GLU A 49 5.12 -11.51 4.95
CA GLU A 49 6.04 -12.51 4.38
C GLU A 49 7.23 -12.85 5.29
N TYR A 50 7.51 -12.02 6.29
CA TYR A 50 8.72 -12.12 7.12
C TYR A 50 8.43 -12.24 8.62
N CYS A 51 7.20 -11.93 9.04
CA CYS A 51 6.79 -11.93 10.43
C CYS A 51 5.87 -13.11 10.72
N GLU A 52 6.11 -13.77 11.84
CA GLU A 52 5.20 -14.75 12.45
C GLU A 52 4.64 -14.19 13.75
N ARG A 53 3.51 -14.74 14.20
CA ARG A 53 2.94 -14.41 15.51
C ARG A 53 2.76 -15.67 16.33
N ASP A 54 3.27 -15.64 17.56
CA ASP A 54 2.91 -16.64 18.57
C ASP A 54 1.47 -16.41 19.05
N ASN A 55 0.61 -17.42 18.93
CA ASN A 55 -0.82 -17.26 19.24
C ASN A 55 -1.12 -17.15 20.74
N VAL A 56 -0.17 -17.52 21.62
CA VAL A 56 -0.37 -17.50 23.08
C VAL A 56 0.05 -16.15 23.65
N SER A 57 1.29 -15.75 23.40
CA SER A 57 1.87 -14.49 23.88
C SER A 57 1.50 -13.29 23.02
N GLY A 58 1.10 -13.50 21.77
CA GLY A 58 0.83 -12.42 20.81
C GLY A 58 2.09 -11.79 20.21
N THR A 59 3.29 -12.24 20.61
CA THR A 59 4.59 -11.70 20.17
C THR A 59 4.82 -11.92 18.68
N VAL A 60 5.44 -10.93 18.04
CA VAL A 60 5.82 -10.96 16.63
C VAL A 60 7.30 -11.29 16.50
N THR A 61 7.61 -12.31 15.71
CA THR A 61 8.99 -12.75 15.48
C THR A 61 9.35 -12.68 14.00
N VAL A 62 10.65 -12.57 13.71
CA VAL A 62 11.21 -12.71 12.37
C VAL A 62 12.05 -13.98 12.38
N PRO A 63 11.53 -15.13 11.90
CA PRO A 63 12.20 -16.42 12.06
C PRO A 63 13.60 -16.47 11.44
N THR A 64 13.79 -15.76 10.33
CA THR A 64 15.06 -15.75 9.60
C THR A 64 15.97 -14.59 10.02
N THR A 65 17.07 -14.91 10.73
CA THR A 65 18.05 -13.91 11.20
C THR A 65 18.61 -13.02 10.09
N SER A 66 18.85 -13.56 8.89
CA SER A 66 19.37 -12.80 7.75
C SER A 66 18.40 -11.72 7.24
N LYS A 67 17.10 -11.86 7.50
CA LYS A 67 16.06 -10.89 7.11
C LYS A 67 15.72 -9.90 8.23
N LYS A 68 16.24 -10.08 9.44
CA LYS A 68 15.94 -9.21 10.60
C LYS A 68 16.27 -7.74 10.33
N LYS A 69 17.49 -7.43 9.87
CA LYS A 69 17.89 -6.05 9.50
C LYS A 69 17.02 -5.45 8.40
N PHE A 70 16.55 -6.28 7.47
CA PHE A 70 15.66 -5.85 6.39
C PHE A 70 14.28 -5.47 6.96
N VAL A 71 13.67 -6.31 7.80
CA VAL A 71 12.40 -6.02 8.48
C VAL A 71 12.50 -4.78 9.37
N GLU A 72 13.58 -4.63 10.14
CA GLU A 72 13.86 -3.44 10.96
C GLU A 72 13.87 -2.14 10.14
N LYS A 73 14.38 -2.17 8.90
CA LYS A 73 14.36 -1.01 8.00
C LYS A 73 12.91 -0.57 7.69
N PHE A 74 12.00 -1.52 7.49
CA PHE A 74 10.58 -1.22 7.25
C PHE A 74 9.86 -0.78 8.51
N GLN A 75 10.16 -1.37 9.66
CA GLN A 75 9.64 -0.93 10.95
C GLN A 75 10.03 0.53 11.25
N LYS A 76 11.27 0.93 10.93
CA LYS A 76 11.71 2.33 11.04
C LYS A 76 10.91 3.25 10.12
N LYS A 77 10.60 2.83 8.89
CA LYS A 77 9.74 3.61 7.97
C LYS A 77 8.31 3.73 8.50
N PHE A 78 7.76 2.67 9.08
CA PHE A 78 6.44 2.66 9.71
C PHE A 78 6.36 3.67 10.87
N LEU A 79 7.36 3.70 11.75
CA LEU A 79 7.43 4.69 12.84
C LEU A 79 7.60 6.11 12.31
N LYS A 80 8.39 6.30 11.24
CA LYS A 80 8.54 7.60 10.58
C LYS A 80 7.21 8.10 10.00
N GLU A 81 6.43 7.23 9.37
CA GLU A 81 5.07 7.54 8.87
C GLU A 81 4.17 7.99 10.01
N ALA A 82 4.13 7.24 11.11
CA ALA A 82 3.34 7.59 12.29
C ALA A 82 3.73 8.97 12.85
N LYS A 83 5.04 9.25 12.93
CA LYS A 83 5.56 10.53 13.42
C LYS A 83 5.19 11.70 12.51
N ILE A 84 5.37 11.55 11.20
CA ILE A 84 4.96 12.59 10.23
C ILE A 84 3.45 12.85 10.35
N SER A 85 2.65 11.78 10.41
CA SER A 85 1.19 11.90 10.52
C SER A 85 0.74 12.53 11.84
N SER A 86 1.44 12.27 12.95
CA SER A 86 1.14 12.89 14.25
C SER A 86 1.37 14.40 14.28
N ASP A 87 2.27 14.91 13.44
CA ASP A 87 2.59 16.33 13.35
C ASP A 87 1.60 17.08 12.42
N LEU A 88 0.74 16.37 11.67
CA LEU A 88 -0.27 16.96 10.80
C LEU A 88 -1.56 17.26 11.57
N ASN A 89 -2.09 18.48 11.42
CA ASN A 89 -3.35 18.90 12.01
C ASN A 89 -4.27 19.52 10.95
N HIS A 90 -5.13 18.72 10.33
CA HIS A 90 -6.05 19.17 9.30
C HIS A 90 -7.32 18.31 9.30
N LYS A 91 -8.49 18.93 9.11
CA LYS A 91 -9.82 18.26 9.18
C LYS A 91 -10.02 17.04 8.26
N ASN A 92 -9.22 16.93 7.21
CA ASN A 92 -9.29 15.85 6.22
C ASN A 92 -8.10 14.87 6.30
N ILE A 93 -7.23 15.00 7.32
CA ILE A 93 -6.11 14.09 7.56
C ILE A 93 -6.37 13.41 8.90
N ILE A 94 -6.33 12.07 8.91
CA ILE A 94 -6.53 11.28 10.13
C ILE A 94 -5.44 11.61 11.14
N ARG A 95 -5.84 11.91 12.37
CA ARG A 95 -4.90 12.20 13.45
C ARG A 95 -4.38 10.93 14.10
N VAL A 96 -3.06 10.82 14.21
CA VAL A 96 -2.41 9.83 15.09
C VAL A 96 -2.53 10.30 16.53
N LEU A 97 -3.03 9.42 17.41
CA LEU A 97 -3.32 9.71 18.81
C LEU A 97 -2.22 9.22 19.75
N ASP A 98 -1.57 8.11 19.40
CA ASP A 98 -0.54 7.48 20.23
C ASP A 98 0.37 6.57 19.38
N VAL A 99 1.62 6.40 19.80
CA VAL A 99 2.61 5.50 19.18
C VAL A 99 3.30 4.71 20.29
N PHE A 100 3.30 3.39 20.19
CA PHE A 100 3.84 2.53 21.24
C PHE A 100 4.43 1.22 20.69
N GLN A 101 5.17 0.52 21.53
CA GLN A 101 5.78 -0.78 21.23
C GLN A 101 5.35 -1.80 22.28
N GLU A 102 4.97 -2.98 21.83
CA GLU A 102 4.53 -4.12 22.64
C GLU A 102 4.61 -5.38 21.77
N ASN A 103 4.57 -6.57 22.35
CA ASN A 103 4.55 -7.84 21.59
C ASN A 103 5.66 -7.92 20.51
N ASP A 104 6.84 -7.35 20.79
CA ASP A 104 7.99 -7.26 19.87
C ASP A 104 7.70 -6.58 18.51
N THR A 105 6.68 -5.72 18.45
CA THR A 105 6.37 -4.90 17.29
C THR A 105 5.96 -3.47 17.66
N SER A 106 5.67 -2.65 16.64
CA SER A 106 5.28 -1.26 16.79
C SER A 106 3.82 -1.06 16.40
N TYR A 107 3.15 -0.18 17.12
CA TYR A 107 1.76 0.20 16.90
C TYR A 107 1.63 1.71 16.87
N TYR A 108 0.62 2.18 16.15
CA TYR A 108 0.07 3.52 16.38
C TYR A 108 -1.45 3.46 16.39
N SER A 109 -2.04 4.27 17.27
CA SER A 109 -3.50 4.48 17.32
C SER A 109 -3.86 5.77 16.59
N MET A 110 -5.02 5.77 15.97
CA MET A 110 -5.53 6.89 15.20
C MET A 110 -7.06 6.98 15.30
N GLU A 111 -7.60 8.11 14.88
CA GLU A 111 -9.05 8.30 14.81
C GLU A 111 -9.72 7.21 13.98
N TYR A 112 -10.79 6.63 14.52
CA TYR A 112 -11.64 5.71 13.74
C TYR A 112 -12.68 6.51 12.97
N ILE A 113 -12.64 6.41 11.64
CA ILE A 113 -13.59 7.07 10.75
C ILE A 113 -14.74 6.13 10.42
N ILE A 114 -15.95 6.51 10.82
CA ILE A 114 -17.18 5.80 10.47
C ILE A 114 -17.57 6.19 9.04
N GLY A 115 -17.60 5.21 8.14
CA GLY A 115 -18.00 5.45 6.75
C GLY A 115 -17.56 4.34 5.81
N LYS A 116 -17.73 4.60 4.52
CA LYS A 116 -17.26 3.73 3.45
C LYS A 116 -15.90 4.22 2.94
N SER A 117 -15.04 3.30 2.56
CA SER A 117 -13.85 3.66 1.79
C SER A 117 -14.25 4.21 0.42
N LEU A 118 -13.40 5.04 -0.16
CA LEU A 118 -13.63 5.55 -1.52
C LEU A 118 -13.80 4.39 -2.52
N ALA A 119 -13.06 3.29 -2.35
CA ALA A 119 -13.19 2.11 -3.19
C ALA A 119 -14.58 1.46 -3.07
N GLN A 120 -15.14 1.36 -1.85
CA GLN A 120 -16.50 0.86 -1.64
C GLN A 120 -17.52 1.80 -2.30
N GLU A 121 -17.31 3.11 -2.21
CA GLU A 121 -18.20 4.11 -2.81
C GLU A 121 -18.17 4.05 -4.35
N ILE A 122 -16.99 3.90 -4.95
CA ILE A 122 -16.81 3.72 -6.40
C ILE A 122 -17.46 2.41 -6.87
N ASN A 123 -17.24 1.31 -6.16
CA ASN A 123 -17.82 0.02 -6.52
C ASN A 123 -19.34 0.03 -6.43
N ALA A 124 -19.92 0.77 -5.47
CA ALA A 124 -21.37 0.88 -5.30
C ALA A 124 -22.02 1.78 -6.35
N LYS A 125 -21.37 2.89 -6.73
CA LYS A 125 -21.92 3.87 -7.69
C LYS A 125 -21.64 3.54 -9.16
N GLY A 126 -20.74 2.59 -9.41
CA GLY A 126 -20.16 2.41 -10.74
C GLY A 126 -19.12 3.50 -11.04
N LYS A 127 -18.18 3.18 -11.93
CA LYS A 127 -17.13 4.10 -12.34
C LYS A 127 -17.72 5.12 -13.31
N ILE A 128 -17.45 6.40 -13.07
CA ILE A 128 -18.04 7.50 -13.83
C ILE A 128 -17.18 7.94 -15.04
N ASP A 129 -15.93 7.46 -15.16
CA ASP A 129 -14.99 7.93 -16.19
C ASP A 129 -13.87 6.92 -16.55
N GLY A 130 -14.20 5.68 -16.94
CA GLY A 130 -13.22 4.83 -17.62
C GLY A 130 -13.54 3.34 -17.68
N LYS A 131 -12.98 2.66 -18.70
CA LYS A 131 -13.09 1.21 -18.89
C LYS A 131 -11.86 0.52 -18.31
N LYS A 132 -12.05 -0.54 -17.53
CA LYS A 132 -10.96 -1.34 -16.95
C LYS A 132 -10.76 -2.60 -17.80
N PHE A 133 -9.51 -2.98 -18.06
CA PHE A 133 -9.18 -4.27 -18.65
C PHE A 133 -8.07 -4.94 -17.83
N SER A 134 -7.99 -6.28 -17.84
CA SER A 134 -7.03 -7.02 -17.01
C SER A 134 -5.59 -6.75 -17.44
N LYS A 135 -4.66 -6.64 -16.48
CA LYS A 135 -3.22 -6.47 -16.77
C LYS A 135 -2.67 -7.58 -17.66
N ASP A 136 -3.21 -8.79 -17.56
CA ASP A 136 -2.81 -9.97 -18.35
C ASP A 136 -3.18 -9.84 -19.83
N MET A 137 -4.05 -8.89 -20.18
CA MET A 137 -4.34 -8.58 -21.58
C MET A 137 -3.24 -7.73 -22.24
N ILE A 138 -2.21 -7.30 -21.49
CA ILE A 138 -0.98 -6.70 -22.05
C ILE A 138 -0.03 -7.81 -22.46
N MET A 139 -0.05 -8.17 -23.74
CA MET A 139 0.74 -9.29 -24.28
C MET A 139 2.24 -8.99 -24.37
N ARG A 140 2.63 -7.71 -24.48
CA ARG A 140 4.05 -7.29 -24.58
C ARG A 140 4.40 -6.22 -23.55
N PRO A 141 4.48 -6.56 -22.25
CA PRO A 141 4.80 -5.59 -21.18
C PRO A 141 6.13 -4.87 -21.40
N TYR A 142 7.13 -5.58 -21.96
CA TYR A 142 8.44 -5.04 -22.27
C TYR A 142 8.39 -3.87 -23.28
N ALA A 143 7.39 -3.85 -24.17
CA ALA A 143 7.27 -2.83 -25.21
C ALA A 143 6.88 -1.45 -24.65
N ILE A 144 6.33 -1.40 -23.44
CA ILE A 144 5.91 -0.16 -22.76
C ILE A 144 6.81 0.21 -21.57
N GLN A 145 7.92 -0.51 -21.34
CA GLN A 145 8.82 -0.29 -20.20
C GLN A 145 9.42 1.11 -20.16
N ASN A 146 9.80 1.65 -21.32
CA ASN A 146 10.35 3.01 -21.40
C ASN A 146 9.31 4.07 -21.00
N ASP A 147 8.04 3.86 -21.36
CA ASP A 147 6.94 4.74 -20.97
C ASP A 147 6.61 4.62 -19.48
N ILE A 148 6.67 3.40 -18.93
CA ILE A 148 6.55 3.17 -17.48
C ILE A 148 7.65 3.92 -16.73
N LYS A 149 8.91 3.73 -17.14
CA LYS A 149 10.06 4.40 -16.54
C LYS A 149 9.93 5.92 -16.61
N ALA A 150 9.59 6.47 -17.79
CA ALA A 150 9.39 7.91 -17.96
C ALA A 150 8.25 8.45 -17.08
N GLY A 151 7.15 7.72 -16.97
CA GLY A 151 6.04 8.07 -16.09
C GLY A 151 6.44 8.09 -14.62
N LEU A 152 7.19 7.08 -14.15
CA LEU A 152 7.65 7.01 -12.77
C LEU A 152 8.66 8.12 -12.46
N LYS A 153 9.58 8.44 -13.37
CA LYS A 153 10.47 9.60 -13.21
C LYS A 153 9.69 10.90 -13.00
N LYS A 154 8.65 11.12 -13.82
CA LYS A 154 7.75 12.26 -13.68
C LYS A 154 7.01 12.25 -12.34
N TYR A 155 6.51 11.09 -11.90
CA TYR A 155 5.80 10.94 -10.63
C TYR A 155 6.69 11.31 -9.44
N PHE A 156 7.93 10.80 -9.40
CA PHE A 156 8.89 11.06 -8.32
C PHE A 156 9.64 12.39 -8.45
N GLY A 157 9.49 13.11 -9.58
CA GLY A 157 10.19 14.36 -9.82
C GLY A 157 11.70 14.19 -10.00
N VAL A 158 12.14 13.06 -10.57
CA VAL A 158 13.55 12.71 -10.77
C VAL A 158 13.90 12.65 -12.26
N VAL A 159 15.18 12.76 -12.61
CA VAL A 159 15.62 12.83 -14.01
C VAL A 159 16.42 11.59 -14.41
N THR A 160 17.26 11.10 -13.52
CA THR A 160 18.17 9.98 -13.79
C THR A 160 17.57 8.63 -13.41
N ASP A 161 18.14 7.56 -13.97
CA ASP A 161 17.76 6.19 -13.64
C ASP A 161 18.17 5.83 -12.20
N ASP A 162 19.31 6.35 -11.74
CA ASP A 162 19.82 6.13 -10.38
C ASP A 162 18.93 6.79 -9.32
N GLU A 163 18.55 8.06 -9.52
CA GLU A 163 17.62 8.76 -8.61
C GLU A 163 16.25 8.07 -8.55
N LEU A 164 15.80 7.52 -9.69
CA LEU A 164 14.56 6.74 -9.69
C LEU A 164 14.73 5.48 -8.85
N MET A 165 15.84 4.75 -9.01
CA MET A 165 16.11 3.53 -8.25
C MET A 165 16.17 3.76 -6.74
N ASP A 166 16.64 4.92 -6.28
CA ASP A 166 16.64 5.28 -4.85
C ASP A 166 15.23 5.39 -4.23
N ASN A 167 14.23 5.71 -5.06
CA ASN A 167 12.83 5.79 -4.65
C ASN A 167 12.12 4.44 -4.71
N LEU A 168 12.60 3.53 -5.54
CA LEU A 168 11.99 2.21 -5.75
C LEU A 168 12.45 1.19 -4.71
N GLN A 169 11.55 0.27 -4.37
CA GLN A 169 11.74 -0.85 -3.44
C GLN A 169 11.45 -2.16 -4.17
N LEU A 170 12.25 -2.42 -5.20
CA LEU A 170 12.21 -3.68 -5.93
C LEU A 170 12.85 -4.76 -5.05
N ASN A 171 12.06 -5.76 -4.68
CA ASN A 171 12.43 -6.76 -3.68
C ASN A 171 12.90 -8.11 -4.28
N ASN A 172 13.11 -8.19 -5.60
CA ASN A 172 13.52 -9.43 -6.28
C ASN A 172 14.59 -9.19 -7.35
N GLU A 173 15.34 -10.23 -7.71
CA GLU A 173 16.34 -10.18 -8.79
C GLU A 173 15.69 -10.05 -10.19
N LEU A 174 14.38 -10.29 -10.27
CA LEU A 174 13.62 -10.27 -11.52
C LEU A 174 13.38 -8.84 -12.04
N TYR A 175 13.21 -7.87 -11.14
CA TYR A 175 12.87 -6.50 -11.48
C TYR A 175 14.05 -5.55 -11.26
N ASN A 176 14.27 -4.68 -12.24
CA ASN A 176 15.31 -3.66 -12.21
C ASN A 176 14.88 -2.46 -13.08
N ILE A 177 15.73 -1.45 -13.19
CA ILE A 177 15.43 -0.22 -13.93
C ILE A 177 15.10 -0.44 -15.42
N ASN A 178 15.54 -1.56 -16.01
CA ASN A 178 15.26 -1.93 -17.40
C ASN A 178 14.11 -2.95 -17.52
N ASN A 179 13.61 -3.47 -16.41
CA ASN A 179 12.54 -4.44 -16.35
C ASN A 179 11.68 -4.18 -15.11
N LEU A 180 10.87 -3.13 -15.14
CA LEU A 180 9.96 -2.77 -14.06
C LEU A 180 8.73 -3.68 -14.10
N PRO A 181 8.15 -4.05 -12.95
CA PRO A 181 6.91 -4.81 -12.93
C PRO A 181 5.77 -3.99 -13.54
N LEU A 182 4.81 -4.65 -14.19
CA LEU A 182 3.49 -4.04 -14.38
C LEU A 182 2.79 -3.95 -13.03
N PRO A 183 1.97 -2.92 -12.79
CA PRO A 183 1.20 -2.85 -11.58
C PRO A 183 0.32 -4.08 -11.34
N GLU A 184 0.18 -4.47 -10.09
CA GLU A 184 -0.80 -5.47 -9.65
C GLU A 184 -2.24 -5.01 -9.84
N THR A 185 -2.49 -3.69 -9.81
CA THR A 185 -3.81 -3.15 -10.12
C THR A 185 -4.04 -3.14 -11.62
N ASP A 186 -5.18 -3.65 -12.08
CA ASP A 186 -5.41 -3.65 -13.53
C ASP A 186 -5.60 -2.22 -14.07
N PRO A 187 -5.11 -1.95 -15.29
CA PRO A 187 -5.14 -0.64 -15.90
C PRO A 187 -6.54 -0.16 -16.27
N TRP A 188 -6.63 1.16 -16.43
CA TRP A 188 -7.85 1.86 -16.79
C TRP A 188 -7.64 2.69 -18.05
N ILE A 189 -8.62 2.69 -18.92
CA ILE A 189 -8.65 3.53 -20.12
C ILE A 189 -9.34 4.83 -19.74
N THR A 190 -8.62 5.93 -19.89
CA THR A 190 -9.08 7.30 -19.67
C THR A 190 -8.98 8.08 -20.97
N LYS A 191 -9.51 9.31 -20.99
CA LYS A 191 -9.39 10.23 -22.13
C LYS A 191 -7.93 10.56 -22.50
N ASP A 192 -7.02 10.49 -21.52
CA ASP A 192 -5.62 10.92 -21.67
C ASP A 192 -4.69 9.73 -21.99
N GLY A 193 -5.17 8.49 -21.85
CA GLY A 193 -4.35 7.30 -22.08
C GLY A 193 -4.81 6.08 -21.28
N VAL A 194 -3.92 5.11 -21.19
CA VAL A 194 -4.03 3.98 -20.26
C VAL A 194 -3.38 4.38 -18.95
N PHE A 195 -4.18 4.52 -17.91
CA PHE A 195 -3.77 4.78 -16.55
C PHE A 195 -3.36 3.48 -15.86
N PHE A 196 -2.18 3.53 -15.25
CA PHE A 196 -1.57 2.46 -14.46
C PHE A 196 -1.28 3.02 -13.07
N SER A 197 -1.56 2.25 -12.03
CA SER A 197 -1.28 2.64 -10.65
C SER A 197 -0.68 1.47 -9.88
N TYR A 198 0.49 1.65 -9.32
CA TYR A 198 1.07 0.70 -8.38
C TYR A 198 0.33 0.78 -7.04
N ALA A 199 0.06 -0.36 -6.44
CA ALA A 199 -0.51 -0.46 -5.11
C ALA A 199 0.49 0.07 -4.05
N PRO A 200 0.00 0.49 -2.87
CA PRO A 200 0.88 0.89 -1.78
C PRO A 200 1.87 -0.22 -1.43
N TYR A 201 3.15 0.14 -1.31
CA TYR A 201 4.28 -0.77 -1.08
C TYR A 201 4.62 -1.76 -2.20
N GLU A 202 4.00 -1.65 -3.37
CA GLU A 202 4.30 -2.55 -4.47
C GLU A 202 5.71 -2.30 -5.03
N ILE A 203 6.03 -1.03 -5.30
CA ILE A 203 7.35 -0.64 -5.84
C ILE A 203 8.02 0.50 -5.07
N ALA A 204 7.40 1.07 -4.04
CA ALA A 204 7.92 2.23 -3.31
C ALA A 204 7.38 2.28 -1.89
N SER A 205 7.93 3.13 -0.99
CA SER A 205 7.38 3.26 0.37
C SER A 205 5.97 3.83 0.34
N TYR A 206 5.15 3.53 1.34
CA TYR A 206 3.82 4.13 1.51
C TYR A 206 3.80 5.67 1.47
N ALA A 207 4.82 6.33 2.02
CA ALA A 207 4.96 7.78 1.98
C ALA A 207 5.05 8.35 0.56
N ALA A 208 5.43 7.53 -0.44
CA ALA A 208 5.43 7.90 -1.84
C ALA A 208 4.02 7.91 -2.47
N GLY A 209 2.97 7.52 -1.73
CA GLY A 209 1.62 7.36 -2.25
C GLY A 209 1.49 6.14 -3.16
N ALA A 210 0.64 6.25 -4.18
CA ALA A 210 0.44 5.23 -5.21
C ALA A 210 1.08 5.72 -6.52
N PRO A 211 2.33 5.29 -6.84
CA PRO A 211 2.98 5.66 -8.08
C PRO A 211 2.06 5.37 -9.27
N SER A 212 1.77 6.40 -10.05
CA SER A 212 0.78 6.33 -11.11
C SER A 212 1.28 7.02 -12.36
N ILE A 213 0.92 6.43 -13.49
CA ILE A 213 1.39 6.85 -14.80
C ILE A 213 0.23 6.75 -15.80
N VAL A 214 0.29 7.59 -16.84
CA VAL A 214 -0.61 7.52 -17.98
C VAL A 214 0.23 7.31 -19.23
N ILE A 215 -0.02 6.22 -19.95
CA ILE A 215 0.65 5.93 -21.22
C ILE A 215 -0.36 6.18 -22.35
N PRO A 216 -0.02 6.98 -23.39
CA PRO A 216 -0.93 7.24 -24.50
C PRO A 216 -1.46 5.94 -25.14
N ILE A 217 -2.74 5.90 -25.50
CA ILE A 217 -3.39 4.73 -26.12
C ILE A 217 -2.61 4.26 -27.36
N SER A 218 -2.09 5.19 -28.16
CA SER A 218 -1.29 4.88 -29.37
C SER A 218 -0.05 4.02 -29.09
N LYS A 219 0.52 4.12 -27.88
CA LYS A 219 1.68 3.32 -27.44
C LYS A 219 1.28 1.98 -26.84
N VAL A 220 0.06 1.82 -26.32
CA VAL A 220 -0.39 0.59 -25.66
C VAL A 220 -1.20 -0.32 -26.59
N LYS A 221 -2.02 0.26 -27.48
CA LYS A 221 -3.03 -0.45 -28.28
C LYS A 221 -2.48 -1.61 -29.11
N ASN A 222 -1.24 -1.52 -29.59
CA ASN A 222 -0.61 -2.58 -30.39
C ASN A 222 0.03 -3.70 -29.58
N HIS A 223 0.02 -3.59 -28.25
CA HIS A 223 0.67 -4.52 -27.32
C HIS A 223 -0.33 -5.26 -26.43
N VAL A 224 -1.62 -5.12 -26.71
CA VAL A 224 -2.70 -5.79 -25.99
C VAL A 224 -3.39 -6.86 -26.83
N THR A 225 -4.20 -7.71 -26.18
CA THR A 225 -5.04 -8.72 -26.85
C THR A 225 -6.09 -8.07 -27.77
N SER A 226 -6.62 -8.84 -28.72
CA SER A 226 -7.72 -8.38 -29.59
C SER A 226 -8.95 -7.95 -28.79
N THR A 227 -9.27 -8.65 -27.68
CA THR A 227 -10.34 -8.25 -26.76
C THR A 227 -10.06 -6.90 -26.10
N ALA A 228 -8.83 -6.66 -25.67
CA ALA A 228 -8.49 -5.36 -25.09
C ALA A 228 -8.53 -4.22 -26.12
N LYS A 229 -8.24 -4.51 -27.41
CA LYS A 229 -8.32 -3.53 -28.50
C LYS A 229 -9.71 -2.92 -28.64
N THR A 230 -10.77 -3.72 -28.48
CA THR A 230 -12.15 -3.23 -28.62
C THR A 230 -12.51 -2.17 -27.58
N PHE A 231 -11.81 -2.11 -26.45
CA PHE A 231 -12.04 -1.07 -25.44
C PHE A 231 -11.43 0.29 -25.80
N PHE A 232 -10.53 0.36 -26.79
CA PHE A 232 -9.87 1.59 -27.24
C PHE A 232 -10.53 2.24 -28.47
N ASP A 233 -11.46 1.53 -29.11
CA ASP A 233 -12.08 1.91 -30.39
C ASP A 233 -13.50 2.53 -30.24
N GLU A 234 -13.94 2.73 -28.99
CA GLU A 234 -15.21 3.38 -28.61
C GLU A 234 -14.97 4.69 -27.86
#